data_AF-A0A3D2X137-F1
#
_entry.id   AF-A0A3D2X137-F1
#
_cell.length_a   1.000
_cell.length_b   1.000
_cell.length_c   1.000
_cell.angle_alpha   90.00
_cell.angle_beta   90.00
_cell.angle_gamma   90.00
#
_symmetry.space_group_name_H-M   'P 1'
#
loop_
_entity.id
_entity.type
_entity.pdbx_description
1 polymer ?
#
loop_
_entity_poly.entity_id
_entity_poly.type
_entity_poly.pdbx_seq_one_letter_code
_entity_poly.pdbx_strand_id
1 'polypeptide(L)'
;MEVSLFDGKVSQDELYWLLVIGNWLSVTGSQLRRSSKSVKSNIVEGYGRKNYQKDYIRFMTYSISSNDETIDHLETLWETNSLKNEKLYNDLHEKL
;
A
#
# COMPACT_ATOMS: atom_id res chain seq x y z
N MET A 1 -9.57 26.12 20.94
CA MET A 1 -8.47 26.13 21.93
C MET A 1 -7.20 25.99 21.12
N GLU A 2 -6.32 26.99 21.11
CA GLU A 2 -5.03 26.88 20.39
C GLU A 2 -4.05 26.10 21.27
N VAL A 3 -3.44 25.05 20.73
CA VAL A 3 -2.38 24.27 21.40
C VAL A 3 -1.06 24.64 20.73
N SER A 4 -0.16 25.29 21.47
CA SER A 4 1.13 25.73 20.96
C SER A 4 2.15 24.59 20.98
N LEU A 5 2.49 24.06 19.81
CA LEU A 5 3.67 23.21 19.60
C LEU A 5 4.47 23.81 18.44
N PHE A 6 5.72 24.22 18.72
CA PHE A 6 6.72 24.77 17.80
C PHE A 6 6.28 26.00 16.96
N ASP A 7 6.63 27.21 17.43
CA ASP A 7 6.73 28.50 16.71
C ASP A 7 5.69 28.88 15.61
N GLY A 8 4.51 28.27 15.62
CA GLY A 8 3.38 28.66 14.79
C GLY A 8 2.08 28.20 15.44
N LYS A 9 1.07 29.07 15.50
CA LYS A 9 -0.26 28.71 15.97
C LYS A 9 -0.93 27.85 14.91
N VAL A 10 -0.90 26.53 15.09
CA VAL A 10 -1.60 25.57 14.23
C VAL A 10 -3.05 25.45 14.71
N SER A 11 -4.01 25.52 13.80
CA SER A 11 -5.43 25.40 14.14
C SER A 11 -5.76 23.98 14.63
N GLN A 12 -6.77 23.83 15.51
CA GLN A 12 -7.21 22.51 15.98
C GLN A 12 -7.67 21.60 14.81
N ASP A 13 -8.19 22.19 13.72
CA ASP A 13 -8.58 21.47 12.51
C ASP A 13 -7.35 21.00 11.74
N GLU A 14 -6.30 21.81 11.65
CA GLU A 14 -5.02 21.43 11.01
C GLU A 14 -4.33 20.28 11.76
N LEU A 15 -4.39 20.28 13.10
CA LEU A 15 -3.89 19.17 13.92
C LEU A 15 -4.67 17.87 13.68
N TYR A 16 -6.00 17.96 13.50
CA TYR A 16 -6.82 16.81 13.16
C TYR A 16 -6.45 16.24 11.79
N TRP A 17 -6.28 17.11 10.79
CA TRP A 17 -5.81 16.71 9.46
C TRP A 17 -4.44 16.04 9.50
N LEU A 18 -3.47 16.59 10.24
CA LEU A 18 -2.13 16.00 10.39
C LEU A 18 -2.17 14.62 11.07
N LEU A 19 -3.00 14.44 12.10
CA LEU A 19 -3.17 13.16 12.80
C LEU A 19 -3.85 12.12 11.90
N VAL A 20 -4.90 12.52 11.16
CA VAL A 20 -5.61 11.65 10.21
C VAL A 20 -4.67 11.21 9.09
N ILE A 21 -3.89 12.12 8.52
CA ILE A 21 -2.88 11.82 7.49
C ILE A 21 -1.80 10.88 8.05
N GLY A 22 -1.31 11.12 9.26
CA GLY A 22 -0.31 10.26 9.91
C GLY A 22 -0.81 8.83 10.17
N ASN A 23 -2.07 8.68 10.58
CA ASN A 23 -2.68 7.36 10.76
C ASN A 23 -2.92 6.65 9.41
N TRP A 24 -3.41 7.37 8.41
CA TRP A 24 -3.57 6.86 7.05
C TRP A 24 -2.26 6.34 6.46
N LEU A 25 -1.17 7.07 6.64
CA LEU A 25 0.15 6.66 6.15
C LEU A 25 0.62 5.32 6.75
N SER A 26 0.48 5.16 8.06
CA SER A 26 0.83 3.91 8.75
C SER A 26 -0.02 2.73 8.26
N VAL A 27 -1.32 2.98 8.05
CA VAL A 27 -2.26 1.99 7.54
C VAL A 27 -1.90 1.60 6.10
N THR A 28 -1.72 2.54 5.18
CA THR A 28 -1.38 2.26 3.77
C THR A 28 -0.08 1.49 3.61
N GLY A 29 0.98 1.87 4.35
CA GLY A 29 2.25 1.12 4.34
C GLY A 29 2.12 -0.30 4.90
N SER A 30 1.19 -0.51 5.84
CA SER A 30 0.87 -1.85 6.35
C SER A 30 0.12 -2.71 5.33
N GLN A 31 -0.79 -2.09 4.57
CA GLN A 31 -1.57 -2.76 3.52
C GLN A 31 -0.68 -3.15 2.35
N LEU A 32 0.22 -2.26 1.89
CA LEU A 32 1.20 -2.54 0.83
C LEU A 32 2.01 -3.82 1.11
N ARG A 33 2.51 -3.96 2.34
CA ARG A 33 3.27 -5.16 2.75
C ARG A 33 2.40 -6.41 2.78
N ARG A 34 1.12 -6.28 3.09
CA ARG A 34 0.18 -7.40 3.19
C ARG A 34 -0.23 -7.87 1.80
N SER A 35 -0.62 -6.96 0.91
CA SER A 35 -1.00 -7.26 -0.47
C SER A 35 0.18 -7.92 -1.22
N SER A 36 1.39 -7.37 -1.11
CA SER A 36 2.60 -7.95 -1.71
C SER A 36 2.90 -9.39 -1.23
N LYS A 37 2.75 -9.66 0.08
CA LYS A 37 2.91 -11.03 0.61
C LYS A 37 1.83 -11.99 0.12
N SER A 38 0.60 -11.49 -0.03
CA SER A 38 -0.55 -12.25 -0.52
C SER A 38 -0.31 -12.79 -1.94
N VAL A 39 0.29 -11.99 -2.83
CA VAL A 39 0.64 -12.42 -4.20
C VAL A 39 1.45 -13.72 -4.19
N LYS A 40 2.55 -13.74 -3.44
CA LYS A 40 3.41 -14.94 -3.34
C LYS A 40 2.66 -16.14 -2.76
N SER A 41 1.88 -15.94 -1.69
CA SER A 41 1.11 -17.02 -1.07
C SER A 41 0.07 -17.61 -2.02
N ASN A 42 -0.68 -16.77 -2.73
CA ASN A 42 -1.70 -17.18 -3.69
C ASN A 42 -1.07 -17.97 -4.85
N ILE A 43 0.12 -17.60 -5.32
CA ILE A 43 0.84 -18.35 -6.37
C ILE A 43 1.22 -19.76 -5.87
N VAL A 44 1.79 -19.86 -4.66
CA VAL A 44 2.22 -21.14 -4.08
C VAL A 44 1.03 -22.06 -3.83
N GLU A 45 -0.05 -21.53 -3.26
CA GLU A 45 -1.29 -22.28 -3.01
C GLU A 45 -1.96 -22.72 -4.32
N GLY A 46 -2.01 -21.82 -5.31
CA GLY A 46 -2.49 -22.14 -6.65
C GLY A 46 -1.69 -23.28 -7.28
N TYR A 47 -0.35 -23.17 -7.29
CA TYR A 47 0.52 -24.20 -7.85
C TYR A 47 0.32 -25.57 -7.20
N GLY A 48 0.09 -25.62 -5.88
CA GLY A 48 -0.28 -26.84 -5.16
C GLY A 48 -1.57 -27.49 -5.66
N ARG A 49 -2.48 -26.71 -6.25
CA ARG A 49 -3.77 -27.14 -6.80
C ARG A 49 -3.79 -27.20 -8.33
N LYS A 50 -2.64 -27.23 -9.00
CA LYS A 50 -2.54 -27.23 -10.48
C LYS A 50 -3.35 -28.32 -11.19
N ASN A 51 -3.59 -29.46 -10.52
CA ASN A 51 -4.40 -30.56 -11.06
C ASN A 51 -5.91 -30.21 -11.11
N TYR A 52 -6.33 -29.21 -10.34
CA TYR A 52 -7.69 -28.66 -10.33
C TYR A 52 -7.69 -27.31 -11.05
N GLN A 53 -7.84 -27.34 -12.37
CA GLN A 53 -7.64 -26.17 -13.23
C GLN A 53 -8.48 -24.93 -12.82
N LYS A 54 -9.73 -25.13 -12.38
CA LYS A 54 -10.60 -24.04 -11.90
C LYS A 54 -10.05 -23.36 -10.64
N ASP A 55 -9.57 -24.15 -9.68
CA ASP A 55 -8.98 -23.62 -8.46
C ASP A 55 -7.65 -22.93 -8.76
N TYR A 56 -6.81 -23.54 -9.61
CA TYR A 56 -5.56 -22.93 -10.05
C TYR A 56 -5.79 -21.54 -10.65
N ILE A 57 -6.72 -21.43 -11.61
CA ILE A 57 -7.07 -20.14 -12.24
C ILE A 57 -7.57 -19.15 -11.20
N ARG A 58 -8.44 -19.58 -10.27
CA ARG A 58 -8.94 -18.72 -9.19
C ARG A 58 -7.82 -18.13 -8.33
N PHE A 59 -6.85 -18.95 -7.93
CA PHE A 59 -5.70 -18.48 -7.16
C PHE A 59 -4.78 -17.55 -7.97
N MET A 60 -4.61 -17.80 -9.27
CA MET A 60 -3.88 -16.88 -10.15
C MET A 60 -4.61 -15.53 -10.26
N THR A 61 -5.95 -15.52 -10.40
CA THR A 61 -6.75 -14.30 -10.40
C THR A 61 -6.60 -13.52 -9.08
N TYR A 62 -6.60 -14.19 -7.94
CA TYR A 62 -6.35 -13.54 -6.65
C TYR A 62 -4.94 -12.99 -6.52
N SER A 63 -3.95 -13.68 -7.10
CA SER A 63 -2.56 -13.18 -7.14
C SER A 63 -2.46 -11.88 -7.93
N ILE A 64 -3.09 -11.81 -9.11
CA ILE A 64 -3.13 -10.61 -9.96
C ILE A 64 -3.86 -9.48 -9.24
N SER A 65 -5.05 -9.73 -8.68
CA SER A 65 -5.81 -8.71 -7.96
C SER A 65 -5.06 -8.16 -6.75
N SER A 66 -4.32 -8.98 -5.99
CA SER A 66 -3.44 -8.50 -4.91
C SER A 66 -2.22 -7.72 -5.41
N ASN A 67 -1.74 -8.01 -6.64
CA ASN A 67 -0.67 -7.25 -7.26
C ASN A 67 -1.17 -5.84 -7.63
N ASP A 68 -2.32 -5.75 -8.30
CA ASP A 68 -2.93 -4.46 -8.67
C ASP A 68 -3.20 -3.59 -7.44
N GLU A 69 -3.68 -4.18 -6.34
CA GLU A 69 -3.85 -3.48 -5.06
C GLU A 69 -2.49 -2.96 -4.51
N THR A 70 -1.41 -3.71 -4.70
CA THR A 70 -0.06 -3.26 -4.27
C THR A 70 0.40 -2.05 -5.08
N ILE A 71 0.06 -1.98 -6.37
CA ILE A 71 0.36 -0.84 -7.25
C ILE A 71 -0.42 0.39 -6.77
N ASP A 72 -1.73 0.24 -6.53
CA ASP A 72 -2.59 1.33 -6.05
C ASP A 72 -2.09 1.92 -4.71
N HIS A 73 -1.69 1.07 -3.76
CA HIS A 73 -1.09 1.53 -2.51
C HIS A 73 0.25 2.25 -2.73
N LEU A 74 1.07 1.81 -3.69
CA LEU A 74 2.34 2.44 -4.02
C LEU A 74 2.15 3.81 -4.69
N GLU A 75 1.20 3.92 -5.60
CA GLU A 75 0.81 5.17 -6.27
C GLU A 75 0.25 6.18 -5.25
N THR A 76 -0.64 5.74 -4.35
CA THR A 76 -1.16 6.56 -3.26
C THR A 76 -0.01 7.11 -2.36
N LEU A 77 1.00 6.28 -2.07
CA LEU A 77 2.16 6.72 -1.28
C LEU A 77 3.02 7.76 -2.02
N TRP A 78 3.09 7.68 -3.35
CA TRP A 78 3.77 8.64 -4.20
C TRP A 78 2.99 9.96 -4.32
N GLU A 79 1.70 9.91 -4.61
CA GLU A 79 0.83 11.08 -4.74
C GLU A 79 0.73 11.90 -3.43
N THR A 80 0.69 11.21 -2.29
CA THR A 80 0.71 11.88 -0.97
C THR A 80 2.09 12.41 -0.58
N ASN A 81 3.09 12.27 -1.45
CA ASN A 81 4.47 12.68 -1.23
C ASN A 81 5.09 12.04 0.03
N SER A 82 4.54 10.90 0.44
CA SER A 82 4.97 10.12 1.60
C SER A 82 6.20 9.29 1.25
N LEU A 83 6.26 8.78 0.03
CA LEU A 83 7.44 8.14 -0.55
C LEU A 83 8.33 9.20 -1.22
N LYS A 84 9.26 9.78 -0.46
CA LYS A 84 10.16 10.85 -0.97
C LYS A 84 11.33 10.35 -1.82
N ASN A 85 11.50 9.03 -1.92
CA ASN A 85 12.61 8.43 -2.65
C ASN A 85 12.16 8.10 -4.09
N GLU A 86 12.31 9.08 -4.96
CA GLU A 86 11.98 8.99 -6.40
C GLU A 86 12.71 7.84 -7.10
N LYS A 87 13.99 7.61 -6.76
CA LYS A 87 14.75 6.50 -7.35
C LYS A 87 14.13 5.15 -6.99
N LEU A 88 13.73 4.97 -5.73
CA LEU A 88 13.07 3.75 -5.28
C LEU A 88 11.69 3.58 -5.93
N TYR A 89 10.93 4.67 -6.09
CA TYR A 89 9.65 4.64 -6.80
C TYR A 89 9.84 4.21 -8.25
N ASN A 90 10.78 4.82 -8.99
CA ASN A 90 11.08 4.48 -10.37
C ASN A 90 11.57 3.02 -10.51
N ASP A 91 12.49 2.57 -9.65
CA ASP A 91 12.99 1.18 -9.65
C ASP A 91 11.88 0.15 -9.41
N LEU A 92 10.84 0.51 -8.65
CA LEU A 92 9.68 -0.35 -8.39
C LEU A 92 8.67 -0.28 -9.53
N HIS A 93 8.42 0.91 -10.05
CA HIS A 93 7.48 1.15 -11.15
C HIS A 93 7.96 0.53 -12.46
N GLU A 94 9.27 0.53 -12.74
CA GLU A 94 9.87 -0.15 -13.90
C GLU A 94 9.74 -1.69 -13.86
N LYS A 95 9.44 -2.27 -12.70
CA LYS A 95 9.30 -3.73 -12.50
C LYS A 95 7.84 -4.21 -12.51
N LEU A 96 6.89 -3.30 -12.60
CA LEU A 96 5.46 -3.59 -12.78
C LEU A 96 5.15 -3.85 -14.26
#